data_AF-A0A3C0FXS6-F1
#
_entry.id   AF-A0A3C0FXS6-F1
#
_cell.length_a   1.000
_cell.length_b   1.000
_cell.length_c   1.000
_cell.angle_alpha   90.00
_cell.angle_beta   90.00
_cell.angle_gamma   90.00
#
_symmetry.space_group_name_H-M   'P 1'
#
loop_
_entity.id
_entity.type
_entity.pdbx_description
1 polymer ?
#
loop_
_entity_poly.entity_id
_entity_poly.type
_entity_poly.pdbx_seq_one_letter_code
_entity_poly.pdbx_strand_id
1 'polypeptide(L)'
;TFYQQNGEETNSDFVGAHATYTYENRDNEAFPTLGMGTSLEAGYKENLSKEGGSFGYIIPSLSFDYKIIPSGRLVLATKWKAHFNLGDEYEFYQAA
;
A
#
# COMPACT_ATOMS: atom_id res chain seq x y z
N THR A 1 -8.58 -3.28 44.63
CA THR A 1 -7.62 -2.16 44.58
C THR A 1 -6.20 -2.69 44.70
N PHE A 2 -5.52 -3.00 43.58
CA PHE A 2 -4.07 -3.26 43.59
C PHE A 2 -3.46 -2.82 42.24
N TYR A 3 -2.82 -1.65 42.30
CA TYR A 3 -1.70 -1.05 41.54
C TYR A 3 -1.46 -1.41 40.06
N GLN A 4 -1.83 -0.47 39.17
CA GLN A 4 -1.10 -0.23 37.92
C GLN A 4 0.29 0.31 38.29
N GLN A 5 1.30 -0.55 38.25
CA GLN A 5 2.69 -0.17 38.45
C GLN A 5 3.33 0.15 37.09
N ASN A 6 3.77 1.40 36.94
CA ASN A 6 4.72 1.91 35.96
C ASN A 6 4.38 1.77 34.47
N GLY A 7 3.77 2.81 33.91
CA GLY A 7 4.42 3.60 32.84
C GLY A 7 4.96 2.87 31.60
N GLU A 8 4.49 1.68 31.27
CA GLU A 8 4.63 1.14 29.92
C GLU A 8 3.68 1.92 29.03
N GLU A 9 4.13 3.10 28.60
CA GLU A 9 3.74 3.54 27.26
C GLU A 9 4.08 2.37 26.34
N THR A 10 3.06 1.74 25.76
CA THR A 10 3.25 0.83 24.63
C THR A 10 3.73 1.68 23.45
N ASN A 11 4.95 2.17 23.54
CA ASN A 11 5.62 2.86 22.47
C ASN A 11 6.19 1.77 21.57
N SER A 12 5.36 1.33 20.63
CA SER A 12 5.82 0.45 19.57
C SER A 12 6.58 1.29 18.56
N ASP A 13 7.89 1.37 18.75
CA ASP A 13 8.78 1.99 17.78
C ASP A 13 8.93 1.04 16.58
N PHE A 14 8.63 1.52 15.38
CA PHE A 14 8.80 0.73 14.16
C PHE A 14 9.90 1.34 13.29
N VAL A 15 10.80 0.51 12.81
CA VAL A 15 11.79 0.88 11.79
C VAL A 15 11.50 0.09 10.53
N GLY A 16 11.73 0.69 9.37
CA GLY A 16 11.47 0.00 8.12
C GLY A 16 12.05 0.70 6.92
N ALA A 17 12.14 -0.05 5.84
CA ALA A 17 12.54 0.44 4.53
C ALA A 17 11.42 0.16 3.52
N HIS A 18 11.19 1.10 2.60
CA HIS A 18 10.24 0.90 1.51
C HIS A 18 10.82 1.45 0.21
N ALA A 19 10.38 0.85 -0.88
CA ALA A 19 10.71 1.25 -2.23
C ALA A 19 9.45 1.25 -3.09
N THR A 20 9.31 2.27 -3.93
CA THR A 20 8.18 2.41 -4.84
C THR A 20 8.70 2.64 -6.25
N TYR A 21 8.20 1.84 -7.18
CA TYR A 21 8.36 2.06 -8.61
C TYR A 21 7.01 2.44 -9.20
N THR A 22 6.96 3.50 -10.00
CA THR A 22 5.75 3.95 -10.69
C THR A 22 6.06 4.23 -12.15
N TYR A 23 5.17 3.78 -13.02
CA TYR A 23 5.16 4.11 -14.43
C TYR A 23 3.77 4.56 -14.85
N GLU A 24 3.72 5.61 -15.66
CA GLU A 24 2.48 6.16 -16.16
C GLU A 24 2.65 6.62 -17.60
N ASN A 25 1.65 6.30 -18.43
CA ASN A 25 1.54 6.82 -19.77
C ASN A 25 0.08 7.17 -20.04
N ARG A 26 -0.19 8.45 -20.31
CA ARG A 26 -1.53 8.97 -20.60
C ARG A 26 -1.46 9.94 -21.76
N ASP A 27 -2.55 10.00 -22.52
CA ASP A 27 -2.71 10.92 -23.66
C ASP A 27 -2.94 12.37 -23.23
N ASN A 28 -3.54 12.59 -22.05
CA ASN A 28 -3.75 13.89 -21.44
C ASN A 28 -3.61 13.79 -19.92
N GLU A 29 -2.91 14.74 -19.32
CA GLU A 29 -2.59 14.73 -17.88
C GLU A 29 -3.80 15.11 -17.00
N ALA A 30 -4.67 15.99 -17.49
CA ALA A 30 -5.84 16.47 -16.74
C ALA A 30 -7.11 15.65 -17.00
N PHE A 31 -7.31 15.21 -18.25
CA PHE A 31 -8.49 14.44 -18.67
C PHE A 31 -8.09 13.25 -19.56
N PRO A 32 -7.49 12.21 -18.98
CA PRO A 32 -7.03 11.06 -19.74
C PRO A 32 -8.20 10.31 -20.38
N THR A 33 -8.08 10.06 -21.68
CA THR A 33 -9.03 9.23 -22.44
C THR A 33 -8.42 7.91 -22.88
N LEU A 34 -7.09 7.83 -22.86
CA LEU A 34 -6.34 6.62 -23.12
C LEU A 34 -5.06 6.62 -22.29
N GLY A 35 -4.84 5.56 -21.52
CA GLY A 35 -3.63 5.47 -20.73
C GLY A 35 -3.49 4.17 -19.95
N MET A 36 -2.28 3.96 -19.44
CA MET A 36 -1.95 2.88 -18.53
C MET A 36 -1.07 3.43 -17.41
N GLY A 37 -1.32 2.95 -16.20
CA GLY A 37 -0.48 3.20 -15.04
C GLY A 37 -0.14 1.88 -14.35
N THR A 38 1.09 1.73 -13.90
CA THR A 38 1.49 0.62 -13.03
C THR A 38 2.32 1.16 -11.89
N SER A 39 2.12 0.60 -10.70
CA SER A 39 2.96 0.88 -9.55
C SER A 39 3.23 -0.40 -8.78
N LEU A 40 4.43 -0.50 -8.26
CA LEU A 40 4.83 -1.57 -7.38
C LEU A 40 5.49 -0.94 -6.17
N GLU A 41 4.87 -1.11 -5.01
CA GLU A 41 5.45 -0.75 -3.73
C GLU A 41 5.84 -2.04 -3.01
N ALA A 42 7.03 -2.04 -2.41
CA ALA A 42 7.49 -3.10 -1.55
C ALA A 42 8.15 -2.47 -0.33
N GLY A 43 7.92 -3.05 0.84
CA GLY A 43 8.53 -2.57 2.06
C GLY A 43 8.71 -3.66 3.09
N TYR A 44 9.48 -3.33 4.10
CA TYR A 44 9.76 -4.18 5.24
C TYR A 44 9.74 -3.32 6.50
N LYS A 45 9.05 -3.81 7.53
CA LYS A 45 8.89 -3.14 8.82
C LYS A 45 9.26 -4.11 9.94
N GLU A 46 10.02 -3.62 10.90
CA GLU A 46 10.40 -4.29 12.12
C GLU A 46 9.88 -3.49 13.31
N ASN A 47 9.30 -4.17 14.29
CA ASN A 47 8.92 -3.58 15.56
C ASN A 47 10.10 -3.69 16.55
N LEU A 48 10.55 -2.56 17.11
CA LEU A 48 11.67 -2.44 18.04
C LEU A 48 11.28 -2.73 19.50
N SER A 49 10.02 -3.08 19.75
CA SER A 49 9.54 -3.50 21.07
C SER A 49 10.05 -4.89 21.47
N LYS A 50 10.09 -5.19 22.76
CA LYS A 50 10.61 -6.46 23.31
C LYS A 50 9.94 -7.75 22.81
N GLU A 51 8.73 -7.65 22.26
CA GLU A 51 7.95 -8.76 21.66
C GLU A 51 7.70 -8.53 20.16
N GLY A 52 8.45 -7.61 19.54
CA GLY A 52 8.17 -7.09 18.21
C GLY A 52 8.46 -8.06 17.07
N GLY A 53 7.45 -8.32 16.25
CA GLY A 53 7.61 -9.07 15.00
C GLY A 53 8.04 -8.20 13.82
N SER A 54 8.48 -8.86 12.76
CA SER A 54 8.82 -8.22 11.48
C SER A 54 7.95 -8.73 10.33
N PHE A 55 7.57 -7.84 9.42
CA PHE A 55 6.83 -8.22 8.23
C PHE A 55 7.27 -7.40 7.02
N GLY A 56 7.38 -8.10 5.89
CA GLY A 56 7.44 -7.52 4.57
C GLY A 56 6.04 -7.27 4.03
N TYR A 57 5.93 -6.40 3.03
CA TYR A 57 4.71 -6.22 2.28
C TYR A 57 5.01 -5.85 0.82
N ILE A 58 4.08 -6.19 -0.07
CA ILE A 58 4.13 -5.83 -1.48
C ILE A 58 2.73 -5.41 -1.95
N ILE A 59 2.68 -4.29 -2.67
CA ILE A 59 1.46 -3.65 -3.15
C ILE A 59 1.62 -3.39 -4.65
N PRO A 60 1.18 -4.33 -5.50
CA PRO A 60 1.05 -4.06 -6.93
C PRO A 60 -0.24 -3.26 -7.22
N SER A 61 -0.17 -2.36 -8.20
CA SER A 61 -1.34 -1.72 -8.79
C SER A 61 -1.18 -1.52 -10.29
N LEU A 62 -2.28 -1.71 -11.01
CA LEU A 62 -2.36 -1.57 -12.46
C LEU A 62 -3.66 -0.85 -12.82
N SER A 63 -3.59 0.15 -13.69
CA SER A 63 -4.73 0.94 -14.14
C SER A 63 -4.72 1.13 -15.65
N PHE A 64 -5.92 1.17 -16.24
CA PHE A 64 -6.15 1.41 -17.65
C PHE A 64 -7.29 2.41 -17.83
N ASP A 65 -7.06 3.40 -18.68
CA ASP A 65 -8.09 4.32 -19.15
C ASP A 65 -8.30 4.04 -20.64
N TYR A 66 -9.53 3.80 -21.05
CA TYR A 66 -9.84 3.49 -22.45
C TYR A 66 -11.14 4.16 -22.90
N LYS A 67 -11.03 5.04 -23.89
CA LYS A 67 -12.20 5.66 -24.54
C LYS A 67 -13.03 4.61 -25.26
N ILE A 68 -14.30 4.52 -24.87
CA ILE A 68 -15.25 3.57 -25.49
C ILE A 68 -15.78 4.15 -26.81
N ILE A 69 -15.79 5.49 -26.94
CA ILE A 69 -16.20 6.19 -28.17
C ILE A 69 -15.10 7.13 -28.67
N PRO A 70 -14.99 7.37 -30.00
CA PRO A 70 -13.91 8.20 -30.57
C PRO A 70 -13.88 9.64 -30.04
N SER A 71 -15.02 10.18 -29.61
CA SER A 71 -15.12 11.54 -29.07
C SER A 71 -14.49 11.70 -27.68
N GLY A 72 -14.10 10.61 -27.01
CA GLY A 72 -13.49 10.64 -25.68
C GLY A 72 -14.45 11.06 -24.55
N ARG A 73 -15.72 11.31 -24.83
CA ARG A 73 -16.73 11.73 -23.82
C ARG A 73 -17.19 10.59 -22.91
N LEU A 74 -16.93 9.35 -23.29
CA LEU A 74 -17.18 8.16 -22.49
C LEU A 74 -15.90 7.32 -22.43
N VAL A 75 -15.38 7.16 -21.22
CA VAL A 75 -14.11 6.47 -20.93
C VAL A 75 -14.38 5.40 -19.88
N LEU A 76 -13.84 4.21 -20.10
CA LEU A 76 -13.79 3.15 -19.09
C LEU A 76 -12.45 3.24 -18.36
N ALA A 77 -12.49 3.64 -17.10
CA ALA A 77 -11.33 3.65 -16.21
C ALA A 77 -11.38 2.40 -15.31
N THR A 78 -10.35 1.57 -15.40
CA THR A 78 -10.23 0.33 -14.61
C THR A 78 -8.97 0.40 -13.78
N LYS A 79 -9.05 0.05 -12.49
CA LYS A 79 -7.88 0.01 -11.60
C LYS A 79 -7.93 -1.22 -10.69
N TRP A 80 -6.80 -1.91 -10.64
CA TRP A 80 -6.54 -3.07 -9.81
C TRP A 80 -5.46 -2.68 -8.80
N LYS A 81 -5.66 -3.04 -7.54
CA LYS A 81 -4.68 -2.86 -6.47
C LYS A 81 -4.82 -4.02 -5.49
N ALA A 82 -3.71 -4.59 -5.09
CA ALA A 82 -3.66 -5.64 -4.08
C ALA A 82 -2.62 -5.29 -3.02
N HIS A 83 -2.77 -5.85 -1.82
CA HIS A 83 -1.82 -5.71 -0.73
C HIS A 83 -1.55 -7.08 -0.14
N PHE A 84 -0.29 -7.51 -0.19
CA PHE A 84 0.15 -8.76 0.37
C PHE A 84 1.14 -8.49 1.48
N ASN A 85 0.88 -9.04 2.66
CA ASN A 85 1.83 -9.04 3.77
C ASN A 85 2.57 -10.37 3.79
N LEU A 86 3.87 -10.32 4.05
CA LEU A 86 4.81 -11.43 3.98
C LEU A 86 5.54 -11.52 5.33
N GLY A 87 5.21 -12.50 6.17
CA GLY A 87 5.82 -12.69 7.49
C GLY A 87 4.96 -13.56 8.40
N ASP A 88 5.60 -14.22 9.37
CA ASP A 88 4.96 -15.21 10.27
C ASP A 88 4.46 -14.61 11.60
N GLU A 89 4.75 -13.33 11.88
CA GLU A 89 4.33 -12.62 13.11
C GLU A 89 3.31 -11.51 12.81
N TYR A 90 2.23 -11.87 12.11
CA TYR A 90 1.08 -11.00 11.99
C TYR A 90 0.22 -11.13 13.24
N GLU A 91 0.32 -10.19 14.19
CA GLU A 91 -0.75 -9.97 15.15
C GLU A 91 -1.96 -9.45 14.36
N PHE A 92 -2.92 -10.34 14.11
CA PHE A 92 -4.14 -10.09 13.32
C PHE A 92 -5.04 -8.93 13.84
N TYR A 93 -4.63 -8.22 14.88
CA TYR A 93 -5.40 -7.11 15.45
C TYR A 93 -5.28 -5.79 14.66
N GLN A 94 -4.40 -5.69 13.65
CA GLN A 94 -4.23 -4.47 12.83
C GLN A 94 -4.31 -4.71 11.31
N ALA A 95 -4.91 -5.81 10.87
CA ALA A 95 -4.96 -6.21 9.46
C ALA A 95 -6.26 -5.88 8.71
N ALA A 96 -7.13 -5.02 9.27
CA ALA A 96 -8.42 -4.62 8.66
C ALA A 96 -8.37 -3.20 8.09
#